data_AF-A0A6I3DBY7-F1
#
_entry.id   AF-A0A6I3DBY7-F1
#
_cell.length_a   1.000
_cell.length_b   1.000
_cell.length_c   1.000
_cell.angle_alpha   90.00
_cell.angle_beta   90.00
_cell.angle_gamma   90.00
#
_symmetry.space_group_name_H-M   'P 1'
#
loop_
_entity.id
_entity.type
_entity.pdbx_description
1 polymer ?
#
loop_
_entity_poly.entity_id
_entity_poly.type
_entity_poly.pdbx_seq_one_letter_code
_entity_poly.pdbx_strand_id
1 'polypeptide(L)'
;MAQESSRRFWSILMLLLVLAAGVRVAYVLGVADGFNKEKFYDAAYYELEARTVANGDGFADPFRLLPGADQAIVPDASHPPLTVMVLAPIARAFDGQLILRFASALAGLGVVLLSALLAREVAGDRAGLITAFIGAIYPFLWVNDGLIMSES
;
A
#
# COMPACT_ATOMS: atom_id res chain seq x y z
N MET A 1 22.90 6.94 -29.61
CA MET A 1 22.75 7.80 -28.41
C MET A 1 21.38 7.69 -27.74
N ALA A 2 20.25 7.97 -28.43
CA ALA A 2 18.91 7.93 -27.78
C ALA A 2 18.51 6.56 -27.20
N GLN A 3 18.83 5.47 -27.90
CA GLN A 3 18.48 4.10 -27.47
C GLN A 3 19.26 3.63 -26.22
N GLU A 4 20.49 4.12 -26.06
CA GLU A 4 21.37 3.80 -24.93
C GLU A 4 20.96 4.57 -23.66
N SER A 5 20.58 5.85 -23.80
CA SER A 5 20.00 6.64 -22.70
C SER A 5 18.73 5.99 -22.15
N SER A 6 17.84 5.56 -23.05
CA SER A 6 16.58 4.90 -22.66
C SER A 6 16.83 3.59 -21.91
N ARG A 7 17.75 2.74 -22.39
CA ARG A 7 18.09 1.49 -21.70
C ARG A 7 18.69 1.77 -20.31
N ARG A 8 19.58 2.75 -20.20
CA ARG A 8 20.19 3.15 -18.91
C ARG A 8 19.14 3.66 -17.92
N PHE A 9 18.20 4.48 -18.36
CA PHE A 9 17.10 4.96 -17.52
C PHE A 9 16.32 3.79 -16.92
N TRP A 10 15.87 2.86 -17.76
CA TRP A 10 15.09 1.70 -17.30
C TRP A 10 15.88 0.79 -16.36
N SER A 11 17.17 0.53 -16.65
CA SER A 11 18.02 -0.24 -15.73
C SER A 11 18.14 0.41 -14.35
N ILE A 12 18.35 1.72 -14.28
CA ILE A 12 18.49 2.42 -13.00
C ILE A 12 17.13 2.50 -12.29
N LEU A 13 16.05 2.78 -13.00
CA LEU A 13 14.71 2.81 -12.43
C LEU A 13 14.35 1.44 -11.82
N MET A 14 14.65 0.34 -12.51
CA MET A 14 14.44 -1.00 -11.97
C MET A 14 15.24 -1.26 -10.68
N LEU A 15 16.50 -0.82 -10.61
CA LEU A 15 17.30 -0.91 -9.38
C LEU A 15 16.68 -0.10 -8.24
N LEU A 16 16.17 1.10 -8.53
CA LEU A 16 15.51 1.95 -7.54
C LEU A 16 14.17 1.37 -7.07
N LEU A 17 13.41 0.71 -7.95
CA LEU A 17 12.19 0.00 -7.58
C LEU A 17 12.50 -1.23 -6.70
N VAL A 18 13.57 -1.98 -7.01
CA VAL A 18 14.04 -3.07 -6.13
C VAL A 18 14.46 -2.54 -4.76
N LEU A 19 15.16 -1.42 -4.71
CA LEU A 19 15.50 -0.74 -3.45
C LEU A 19 14.24 -0.33 -2.68
N ALA A 20 13.29 0.33 -3.36
CA ALA A 20 12.02 0.78 -2.77
C ALA A 20 11.20 -0.40 -2.20
N ALA A 21 11.15 -1.52 -2.93
CA ALA A 21 10.52 -2.75 -2.48
C ALA A 21 11.27 -3.35 -1.28
N GLY A 22 12.61 -3.39 -1.31
CA GLY A 22 13.42 -3.88 -0.19
C GLY A 22 13.21 -3.09 1.10
N VAL A 23 13.16 -1.76 1.01
CA VAL A 23 12.88 -0.86 2.15
C VAL A 23 11.50 -1.16 2.73
N ARG A 24 10.47 -1.25 1.88
CA ARG A 24 9.09 -1.54 2.29
C ARG A 24 8.96 -2.92 2.95
N VAL A 25 9.55 -3.95 2.36
CA VAL A 25 9.54 -5.31 2.92
C VAL A 25 10.24 -5.34 4.27
N ALA A 26 11.42 -4.72 4.39
CA ALA A 26 12.16 -4.65 5.65
C ALA A 26 11.36 -3.92 6.74
N TYR A 27 10.66 -2.83 6.38
CA TYR A 27 9.78 -2.11 7.31
C TYR A 27 8.56 -2.92 7.72
N VAL A 28 7.85 -3.54 6.76
CA VAL A 28 6.66 -4.36 7.03
C VAL A 28 7.01 -5.51 7.97
N LEU A 29 8.08 -6.26 7.68
CA LEU A 29 8.48 -7.41 8.49
C LEU A 29 9.11 -6.99 9.83
N GLY A 30 9.94 -5.95 9.82
CA GLY A 30 10.67 -5.50 11.00
C GLY A 30 9.79 -4.76 11.99
N VAL A 31 8.97 -3.82 11.53
CA VAL A 31 8.26 -2.85 12.38
C VAL A 31 6.77 -3.12 12.44
N ALA A 32 6.10 -3.17 11.28
CA ALA A 32 4.64 -3.27 11.25
C ALA A 32 4.16 -4.64 11.77
N ASP A 33 4.78 -5.74 11.32
CA ASP A 33 4.43 -7.11 11.70
C ASP A 33 5.22 -7.64 12.90
N GLY A 34 6.44 -7.14 13.10
CA GLY A 34 7.31 -7.53 14.20
C GLY A 34 6.93 -6.87 15.53
N PHE A 35 7.14 -5.55 15.65
CA PHE A 35 7.09 -4.85 16.95
C PHE A 35 5.73 -4.24 17.32
N ASN A 36 4.83 -3.95 16.38
CA ASN A 36 3.64 -3.12 16.63
C ASN A 36 2.31 -3.71 16.14
N LYS A 37 2.14 -5.04 16.14
CA LYS A 37 0.91 -5.72 15.70
C LYS A 37 -0.38 -5.18 16.33
N GLU A 38 -0.33 -4.70 17.57
CA GLU A 38 -1.53 -4.33 18.34
C GLU A 38 -1.87 -2.83 18.33
N LYS A 39 -1.10 -1.99 17.63
CA LYS A 39 -1.18 -0.52 17.82
C LYS A 39 -1.80 0.27 16.67
N PHE A 40 -2.24 -0.38 15.60
CA PHE A 40 -2.77 0.31 14.42
C PHE A 40 -4.26 0.07 14.25
N TYR A 41 -5.05 0.96 14.85
CA TYR A 41 -6.51 0.94 14.80
C TYR A 41 -7.03 1.00 13.35
N ASP A 42 -6.44 1.88 12.54
CA ASP A 42 -6.85 2.06 11.14
C ASP A 42 -6.50 0.86 10.26
N ALA A 43 -5.34 0.22 10.51
CA ALA A 43 -4.94 -1.00 9.81
C ALA A 43 -5.92 -2.14 10.06
N ALA A 44 -6.41 -2.25 11.30
CA ALA A 44 -7.43 -3.24 11.67
C ALA A 44 -8.78 -2.88 11.03
N TYR A 45 -9.12 -1.60 10.97
CA TYR A 45 -10.34 -1.14 10.31
C TYR A 45 -10.37 -1.54 8.84
N TYR A 46 -9.37 -1.13 8.06
CA TYR A 46 -9.30 -1.41 6.62
C TYR A 46 -9.23 -2.91 6.31
N GLU A 47 -8.54 -3.70 7.15
CA GLU A 47 -8.57 -5.15 7.01
C GLU A 47 -9.98 -5.71 7.23
N LEU A 48 -10.62 -5.36 8.35
CA LEU A 48 -11.91 -5.94 8.71
C LEU A 48 -13.00 -5.47 7.73
N GLU A 49 -13.00 -4.21 7.32
CA GLU A 49 -13.93 -3.68 6.33
C GLU A 49 -13.71 -4.32 4.94
N ALA A 50 -12.46 -4.61 4.55
CA ALA A 50 -12.20 -5.39 3.34
C ALA A 50 -12.81 -6.80 3.43
N ARG A 51 -12.85 -7.40 4.63
CA ARG A 51 -13.51 -8.70 4.87
C ARG A 51 -15.03 -8.60 4.86
N THR A 52 -15.65 -7.56 5.42
CA THR A 52 -17.11 -7.37 5.35
C THR A 52 -17.56 -7.24 3.90
N VAL A 53 -16.84 -6.44 3.11
CA VAL A 53 -17.10 -6.31 1.66
C VAL A 53 -16.87 -7.64 0.94
N ALA A 54 -15.79 -8.36 1.26
CA ALA A 54 -15.50 -9.67 0.68
C ALA A 54 -16.55 -10.75 1.00
N ASN A 55 -17.19 -10.66 2.16
CA ASN A 55 -18.24 -11.58 2.62
C ASN A 55 -19.63 -11.25 2.06
N GLY A 56 -19.81 -10.05 1.50
CA GLY A 56 -21.07 -9.59 0.93
C GLY A 56 -21.92 -8.74 1.88
N ASP A 57 -21.38 -8.37 3.05
CA ASP A 57 -22.06 -7.53 4.04
C ASP A 57 -22.01 -6.04 3.67
N GLY A 58 -21.19 -5.68 2.67
CA GLY A 58 -21.02 -4.33 2.17
C GLY A 58 -20.08 -3.47 3.02
N PHE A 59 -20.16 -2.15 2.84
CA PHE A 59 -19.43 -1.16 3.65
C PHE A 59 -20.17 -0.95 4.96
N ALA A 60 -19.90 -1.84 5.91
CA ALA A 60 -20.49 -1.84 7.24
C ALA A 60 -19.40 -1.63 8.30
N ASP A 61 -19.76 -1.05 9.44
CA ASP A 61 -18.86 -0.88 10.58
C ASP A 61 -18.32 -2.26 11.02
N PRO A 62 -17.04 -2.56 10.77
CA PRO A 62 -16.49 -3.88 11.03
C PRO A 62 -16.41 -4.20 12.52
N PHE A 63 -16.30 -3.19 13.39
CA PHE A 63 -16.14 -3.42 14.82
C PHE A 63 -17.42 -3.90 15.49
N ARG A 64 -18.58 -3.55 14.93
CA ARG A 64 -19.88 -4.09 15.37
C ARG A 64 -20.07 -5.55 15.04
N LEU A 65 -19.30 -6.07 14.09
CA LEU A 65 -19.35 -7.48 13.68
C LEU A 65 -18.32 -8.35 14.42
N LEU A 66 -17.46 -7.75 15.27
CA LEU A 66 -16.52 -8.51 16.09
C LEU A 66 -17.22 -9.33 17.18
N PRO A 67 -16.68 -10.53 17.52
CA PRO A 67 -17.22 -11.34 18.60
C PRO A 67 -17.36 -10.55 19.91
N GLY A 68 -18.56 -10.49 20.47
CA GLY A 68 -18.87 -9.75 21.70
C GLY A 68 -19.45 -8.34 21.50
N ALA A 69 -19.51 -7.84 20.26
CA ALA A 69 -20.25 -6.63 19.90
C ALA A 69 -21.75 -6.92 19.65
N ASP A 70 -22.50 -5.89 19.24
CA ASP A 70 -23.95 -5.97 18.98
C ASP A 70 -24.32 -6.77 17.71
N GLN A 71 -23.34 -7.14 16.88
CA GLN A 71 -23.50 -7.96 15.67
C GLN A 71 -24.46 -7.34 14.64
N ALA A 72 -24.64 -6.03 14.69
CA ALA A 72 -25.52 -5.29 13.79
C ALA A 72 -24.77 -4.86 12.54
N ILE A 73 -25.36 -5.12 11.36
CA ILE A 73 -24.88 -4.55 10.09
C ILE A 73 -25.31 -3.09 10.05
N VAL A 74 -24.39 -2.20 10.37
CA VAL A 74 -24.58 -0.75 10.31
C VAL A 74 -23.75 -0.21 9.17
N PRO A 75 -24.36 0.39 8.12
CA PRO A 75 -23.61 1.00 7.04
C PRO A 75 -22.63 2.05 7.56
N ASP A 76 -21.39 2.01 7.10
CA ASP A 76 -20.38 3.02 7.40
C ASP A 76 -19.79 3.59 6.10
N ALA A 77 -19.49 4.88 6.13
CA ALA A 77 -18.86 5.61 5.04
C ALA A 77 -17.78 6.57 5.57
N SER A 78 -17.21 6.26 6.73
CA SER A 78 -16.18 7.10 7.36
C SER A 78 -14.84 7.02 6.64
N HIS A 79 -14.63 6.01 5.79
CA HIS A 79 -13.39 5.80 5.02
C HIS A 79 -13.65 5.79 3.50
N PRO A 80 -12.70 6.30 2.68
CA PRO A 80 -12.81 6.21 1.22
C PRO A 80 -12.84 4.74 0.72
N PRO A 81 -13.72 4.39 -0.22
CA PRO A 81 -13.99 3.00 -0.57
C PRO A 81 -12.88 2.34 -1.39
N LEU A 82 -12.02 3.12 -2.07
CA LEU A 82 -11.10 2.58 -3.07
C LEU A 82 -10.12 1.57 -2.47
N THR A 83 -9.53 1.88 -1.31
CA THR A 83 -8.60 0.98 -0.61
C THR A 83 -9.27 -0.34 -0.29
N VAL A 84 -10.46 -0.29 0.30
CA VAL A 84 -11.27 -1.47 0.66
C VAL A 84 -11.62 -2.28 -0.58
N MET A 85 -12.05 -1.63 -1.68
CA MET A 85 -12.37 -2.32 -2.93
C MET A 85 -11.17 -3.04 -3.55
N VAL A 86 -9.97 -2.47 -3.45
CA VAL A 86 -8.74 -3.11 -3.91
C VAL A 86 -8.34 -4.29 -3.01
N LEU A 87 -8.53 -4.16 -1.70
CA LEU A 87 -8.14 -5.18 -0.72
C LEU A 87 -9.14 -6.33 -0.60
N ALA A 88 -10.44 -6.10 -0.81
CA ALA A 88 -11.50 -7.09 -0.68
C ALA A 88 -11.25 -8.41 -1.44
N PRO A 89 -10.86 -8.43 -2.73
CA PRO A 89 -10.57 -9.69 -3.42
C PRO A 89 -9.38 -10.44 -2.82
N ILE A 90 -8.39 -9.73 -2.26
CA ILE A 90 -7.22 -10.32 -1.59
C ILE A 90 -7.64 -10.90 -0.24
N ALA A 91 -8.41 -10.14 0.54
CA ALA A 91 -8.97 -10.57 1.82
C ALA A 91 -9.92 -11.77 1.70
N ARG A 92 -10.58 -11.93 0.54
CA ARG A 92 -11.39 -13.12 0.23
C ARG A 92 -10.55 -14.38 0.01
N ALA A 93 -9.36 -14.23 -0.57
CA ALA A 93 -8.51 -15.34 -0.97
C ALA A 93 -7.47 -15.72 0.09
N PHE A 94 -7.10 -14.79 0.97
CA PHE A 94 -6.01 -14.94 1.93
C PHE A 94 -6.38 -14.38 3.30
N ASP A 95 -5.91 -15.06 4.34
CA ASP A 95 -6.06 -14.62 5.72
C ASP A 95 -4.80 -13.92 6.26
N GLY A 96 -5.03 -13.04 7.24
CA GLY A 96 -4.00 -12.30 7.95
C GLY A 96 -3.66 -10.94 7.36
N GLN A 97 -3.29 -10.01 8.24
CA GLN A 97 -2.96 -8.62 7.89
C GLN A 97 -1.72 -8.48 6.99
N LEU A 98 -0.80 -9.45 7.05
CA LEU A 98 0.48 -9.39 6.36
C LEU A 98 0.34 -9.30 4.83
N ILE A 99 -0.58 -10.08 4.23
CA ILE A 99 -0.77 -10.06 2.78
C ILE A 99 -1.36 -8.73 2.31
N LEU A 100 -2.23 -8.11 3.12
CA LEU A 100 -2.84 -6.81 2.83
C LEU A 100 -1.82 -5.67 2.96
N ARG A 101 -0.88 -5.77 3.90
CA ARG A 101 0.27 -4.85 4.00
C ARG A 101 1.16 -4.93 2.76
N PHE A 102 1.42 -6.13 2.24
CA PHE A 102 2.17 -6.27 0.99
C PHE A 102 1.40 -5.76 -0.23
N ALA A 103 0.07 -5.90 -0.25
CA ALA A 103 -0.76 -5.30 -1.28
C ALA A 103 -0.68 -3.76 -1.26
N SER A 104 -0.73 -3.16 -0.07
CA SER A 104 -0.53 -1.72 0.12
C SER A 104 0.88 -1.27 -0.30
N ALA A 105 1.93 -1.99 0.11
CA ALA A 105 3.30 -1.72 -0.31
C ALA A 105 3.50 -1.82 -1.83
N LEU A 106 2.78 -2.72 -2.51
CA LEU A 106 2.79 -2.83 -3.96
C LEU A 106 2.13 -1.61 -4.62
N ALA A 107 1.05 -1.09 -4.05
CA ALA A 107 0.43 0.15 -4.51
C ALA A 107 1.41 1.34 -4.37
N GLY A 108 2.09 1.47 -3.22
CA GLY A 108 3.12 2.48 -3.00
C GLY A 108 4.29 2.36 -3.98
N LEU A 109 4.70 1.14 -4.36
CA LEU A 109 5.69 0.93 -5.42
C LEU A 109 5.19 1.43 -6.80
N GLY A 110 3.90 1.25 -7.07
CA GLY A 110 3.22 1.82 -8.24
C GLY A 110 3.29 3.34 -8.25
N VAL A 111 3.09 4.00 -7.10
CA VAL A 111 3.25 5.45 -6.96
C VAL A 111 4.66 5.88 -7.33
N VAL A 112 5.71 5.21 -6.81
CA VAL A 112 7.11 5.51 -7.14
C VAL A 112 7.36 5.40 -8.65
N LEU A 113 6.89 4.32 -9.29
CA LEU A 113 7.02 4.12 -10.72
C LEU A 113 6.34 5.24 -11.52
N LEU A 114 5.07 5.52 -11.23
CA LEU A 114 4.28 6.50 -11.97
C LEU A 114 4.81 7.93 -11.77
N SER A 115 5.23 8.29 -10.56
CA SER A 115 5.86 9.59 -10.30
C SER A 115 7.18 9.74 -11.06
N ALA A 116 8.00 8.69 -11.14
CA ALA A 116 9.24 8.71 -11.90
C ALA A 116 9.00 8.88 -13.40
N LEU A 117 7.98 8.20 -13.95
CA LEU A 117 7.59 8.35 -15.36
C LEU A 117 7.05 9.75 -15.64
N LEU A 118 6.22 10.30 -14.76
CA LEU A 118 5.71 11.66 -14.88
C LEU A 118 6.84 12.69 -14.85
N ALA A 119 7.76 12.60 -13.88
CA ALA A 119 8.90 13.51 -13.77
C ALA A 119 9.84 13.39 -14.98
N ARG A 120 10.00 12.18 -15.53
CA ARG A 120 10.73 11.96 -16.78
C ARG A 120 10.09 12.69 -17.95
N GLU A 121 8.76 12.62 -18.07
CA GLU A 121 8.04 13.28 -19.17
C GLU A 121 8.15 14.81 -19.07
N VAL A 122 8.10 15.35 -17.85
CA VAL A 122 8.14 16.81 -17.63
C VAL A 122 9.56 17.39 -17.77
N ALA A 123 10.58 16.72 -17.24
CA ALA A 123 11.92 17.29 -17.08
C ALA A 123 13.09 16.35 -17.46
N GLY A 124 12.79 15.24 -18.12
CA GLY A 124 13.75 14.29 -18.66
C GLY A 124 14.25 13.22 -17.67
N ASP A 125 15.08 12.31 -18.18
CA ASP A 125 15.53 11.09 -17.48
C ASP A 125 16.09 11.35 -16.07
N ARG A 126 16.85 12.44 -15.87
CA ARG A 126 17.44 12.78 -14.56
C ARG A 126 16.37 13.08 -13.51
N ALA A 127 15.34 13.84 -13.87
CA ALA A 127 14.25 14.17 -12.95
C ALA A 127 13.46 12.93 -12.54
N GLY A 128 13.20 12.02 -13.48
CA GLY A 128 12.57 10.73 -13.21
C GLY A 128 13.36 9.87 -12.22
N LEU A 129 14.68 9.75 -12.42
CA LEU A 129 15.53 8.96 -11.52
C LEU A 129 15.69 9.58 -10.13
N ILE A 130 15.79 10.92 -10.03
CA ILE A 130 15.81 11.61 -8.74
C ILE A 130 14.49 11.38 -8.00
N THR A 131 13.36 11.47 -8.70
CA THR A 131 12.04 11.22 -8.13
C THR A 131 11.90 9.78 -7.63
N ALA A 132 12.33 8.79 -8.43
CA ALA A 132 12.36 7.39 -8.03
C ALA A 132 13.24 7.16 -6.79
N PHE A 133 14.42 7.79 -6.74
CA PHE A 133 15.32 7.67 -5.59
C PHE A 133 14.70 8.25 -4.32
N ILE A 134 14.11 9.45 -4.40
CA ILE A 134 13.42 10.07 -3.26
C ILE A 134 12.26 9.18 -2.81
N GLY A 135 11.41 8.71 -3.73
CA GLY A 135 10.30 7.81 -3.41
C GLY A 135 10.72 6.46 -2.81
N ALA A 136 11.94 5.99 -3.13
CA ALA A 136 12.48 4.76 -2.57
C ALA A 136 12.90 4.91 -1.10
N ILE A 137 13.36 6.08 -0.68
CA ILE A 137 13.96 6.27 0.66
C ILE A 137 13.17 7.18 1.59
N TYR A 138 12.29 8.04 1.08
CA TYR A 138 11.59 9.05 1.88
C TYR A 138 10.50 8.41 2.77
N PRO A 139 10.67 8.38 4.11
CA PRO A 139 9.82 7.59 5.00
C PRO A 139 8.33 7.89 4.93
N PHE A 140 7.98 9.17 4.75
CA PHE A 140 6.58 9.59 4.67
C PHE A 140 5.83 9.05 3.44
N LEU A 141 6.50 8.41 2.49
CA LEU A 141 5.89 7.75 1.33
C LEU A 141 5.77 6.22 1.45
N TRP A 142 6.21 5.62 2.57
CA TRP A 142 6.14 4.16 2.72
C TRP A 142 5.82 3.68 4.13
N VAL A 143 5.87 4.55 5.13
CA VAL A 143 5.50 4.20 6.51
C VAL A 143 4.02 3.78 6.59
N ASN A 144 3.14 4.40 5.80
CA ASN A 144 1.71 4.10 5.75
C ASN A 144 1.41 2.75 5.08
N ASP A 145 2.29 2.26 4.21
CA ASP A 145 2.14 0.96 3.54
C ASP A 145 2.07 -0.19 4.55
N GLY A 146 2.81 -0.08 5.66
CA GLY A 146 2.76 -1.04 6.75
C GLY A 146 1.50 -0.95 7.60
N LEU A 147 0.73 0.13 7.46
CA LEU A 147 -0.47 0.44 8.24
C LEU A 147 -1.77 0.18 7.47
N ILE A 148 -1.71 -0.27 6.22
CA ILE A 148 -2.91 -0.50 5.38
C ILE A 148 -3.81 0.74 5.40
N MET A 149 -3.27 1.90 5.03
CA MET A 149 -4.03 3.16 5.05
C MET A 149 -4.32 3.67 3.64
N SER A 150 -5.31 4.56 3.52
CA SER A 150 -5.67 5.16 2.24
C SER A 150 -4.60 6.09 1.66
N GLU A 151 -3.74 6.66 2.52
CA GLU A 151 -2.62 7.52 2.14
C GLU A 151 -1.28 6.76 1.90
N SER A 152 -1.37 5.51 1.43
CA SER A 152 -0.21 4.70 1.03
C SER A 152 0.21 5.00 -0.42
#